data_AF-A0AAU1EFV7-F1
#
_entry.id   AF-A0AAU1EFV7-F1
#
_cell.length_a   1.000
_cell.length_b   1.000
_cell.length_c   1.000
_cell.angle_alpha   90.00
_cell.angle_beta   90.00
_cell.angle_gamma   90.00
#
_symmetry.space_group_name_H-M   'P 1'
#
loop_
_entity.id
_entity.type
_entity.pdbx_description
1 polymer ?
#
loop_
_entity_poly.entity_id
_entity_poly.type
_entity_poly.pdbx_seq_one_letter_code
_entity_poly.pdbx_strand_id
1 'polypeptide(L)'
;MPLPSRPLRKLGFLTIGLFDGNDPGRGHESTLEIIELGERLGFDSAWLRHRHLQYGISSPVAVLAAASQRTRRIELGTAVTPVGWENPLRLAEDLATVDVLSGGRLNPGVSVGPPLHYEQVKHALHPDTAASEDFGYARVERLLDFVRGKPATDFSGVEGFEVYSDRVQPHSPGLGSRMWYGGGSLRSARWAGEHGMNFLTSSVVKAEESEDFAEIQLSHVRAFRSAHPDGDRARVSQGLVVIPTDDATPAQRERYEEYARKRLPRTTTPQGPARMMFAPDLVGTSEEIAEQLYAQAAFQEIDEVAFALPFTFAHEDYVQILTDIATKLGPALGWRPAA
;
A
#
# COMPACT_ATOMS: atom_id res chain seq x y z
N MET A 1 0.33 16.91 -25.74
CA MET A 1 0.89 15.62 -25.29
C MET A 1 2.00 15.91 -24.28
N PRO A 2 1.88 15.49 -23.01
CA PRO A 2 3.03 15.43 -22.13
C PRO A 2 3.93 14.27 -22.58
N LEU A 3 5.25 14.47 -22.51
CA LEU A 3 6.23 13.66 -23.22
C LEU A 3 6.58 12.35 -22.46
N PRO A 4 6.94 11.28 -23.19
CA PRO A 4 7.52 10.02 -22.69
C PRO A 4 8.85 10.15 -21.89
N SER A 5 9.20 11.35 -21.42
CA SER A 5 10.55 11.71 -20.98
C SER A 5 10.93 11.23 -19.57
N ARG A 6 10.00 10.64 -18.81
CA ARG A 6 10.27 10.03 -17.50
C ARG A 6 9.55 8.68 -17.40
N PRO A 7 10.18 7.57 -17.79
CA PRO A 7 9.56 6.26 -17.73
C PRO A 7 9.30 5.86 -16.27
N LEU A 8 8.30 5.01 -16.07
CA LEU A 8 8.03 4.41 -14.77
C LEU A 8 9.24 3.57 -14.32
N ARG A 9 9.89 4.00 -13.25
CA ARG A 9 11.07 3.36 -12.64
C ARG A 9 10.69 2.11 -11.85
N LYS A 10 9.53 2.10 -11.22
CA LYS A 10 9.05 0.97 -10.40
C LYS A 10 7.58 0.68 -10.64
N LEU A 11 7.27 -0.59 -10.94
CA LEU A 11 5.91 -1.10 -11.09
C LEU A 11 5.64 -2.18 -10.04
N GLY A 12 4.53 -2.05 -9.33
CA GLY A 12 4.04 -3.04 -8.38
C GLY A 12 2.56 -3.29 -8.50
N PHE A 13 2.07 -4.16 -7.62
CA PHE A 13 0.65 -4.40 -7.46
C PHE A 13 0.26 -4.52 -5.98
N LEU A 14 -0.98 -4.16 -5.67
CA LEU A 14 -1.58 -4.30 -4.35
C LEU A 14 -2.67 -5.37 -4.40
N THR A 15 -2.51 -6.42 -3.59
CA THR A 15 -3.52 -7.45 -3.38
C THR A 15 -4.09 -7.38 -1.97
N ILE A 16 -5.29 -7.93 -1.82
CA ILE A 16 -6.05 -7.93 -0.58
C ILE A 16 -6.10 -9.33 0.02
N GLY A 17 -5.77 -10.34 -0.81
CA GLY A 17 -5.77 -11.76 -0.48
C GLY A 17 -7.07 -12.20 0.13
N LEU A 18 -8.04 -12.58 -0.70
CA LEU A 18 -9.32 -13.08 -0.24
C LEU A 18 -9.21 -14.57 0.12
N PHE A 19 -10.04 -14.99 1.06
CA PHE A 19 -10.16 -16.39 1.43
C PHE A 19 -11.63 -16.78 1.69
N ASP A 20 -11.95 -18.06 1.60
CA ASP A 20 -13.26 -18.57 2.04
C ASP A 20 -13.21 -18.76 3.56
N GLY A 21 -14.23 -18.30 4.29
CA GLY A 21 -14.30 -18.49 5.75
C GLY A 21 -14.26 -19.96 6.19
N ASN A 22 -14.66 -20.89 5.33
CA ASN A 22 -14.61 -22.33 5.59
C ASN A 22 -13.29 -22.99 5.14
N ASP A 23 -12.49 -22.32 4.31
CA ASP A 23 -11.17 -22.78 3.86
C ASP A 23 -10.19 -21.59 3.73
N PRO A 24 -9.77 -21.01 4.87
CA PRO A 24 -8.89 -19.84 4.87
C PRO A 24 -7.50 -20.15 4.32
N GLY A 25 -7.03 -21.40 4.47
CA GLY A 25 -5.70 -21.83 4.05
C GLY A 25 -5.50 -21.66 2.54
N ARG A 26 -6.49 -22.05 1.73
CA ARG A 26 -6.40 -21.93 0.27
C ARG A 26 -6.25 -20.49 -0.22
N GLY A 27 -6.94 -19.54 0.42
CA GLY A 27 -6.86 -18.12 0.05
C GLY A 27 -5.52 -17.48 0.41
N HIS A 28 -4.94 -17.85 1.56
CA HIS A 28 -3.59 -17.42 1.92
C HIS A 28 -2.53 -18.00 0.98
N GLU A 29 -2.65 -19.28 0.61
CA GLU A 29 -1.73 -19.89 -0.37
C GLU A 29 -1.85 -19.22 -1.74
N SER A 30 -3.06 -18.97 -2.22
CA SER A 30 -3.31 -18.23 -3.46
C SER A 30 -2.66 -16.83 -3.43
N THR A 31 -2.69 -16.15 -2.29
CA THR A 31 -2.01 -14.86 -2.13
C THR A 31 -0.50 -14.98 -2.29
N LEU A 32 0.13 -16.01 -1.70
CA LEU A 32 1.56 -16.27 -1.83
C LEU A 32 1.93 -16.62 -3.28
N GLU A 33 1.14 -17.47 -3.94
CA GLU A 33 1.31 -17.83 -5.35
C GLU A 33 1.27 -16.59 -6.28
N ILE A 34 0.38 -15.63 -5.99
CA ILE A 34 0.28 -14.35 -6.71
C ILE A 34 1.51 -13.47 -6.48
N ILE A 35 2.07 -13.44 -5.26
CA ILE A 35 3.32 -12.72 -4.99
C ILE A 35 4.49 -13.33 -5.76
N GLU A 36 4.60 -14.67 -5.78
CA GLU A 36 5.62 -15.37 -6.56
C GLU A 36 5.46 -15.14 -8.07
N LEU A 37 4.21 -15.11 -8.57
CA LEU A 37 3.93 -14.75 -9.95
C LEU A 37 4.42 -13.34 -10.26
N GLY A 38 4.14 -12.38 -9.38
CA GLY A 38 4.64 -11.02 -9.47
C GLY A 38 6.16 -10.97 -9.65
N GLU A 39 6.91 -11.72 -8.83
CA GLU A 39 8.36 -11.81 -8.97
C GLU A 39 8.79 -12.41 -10.32
N ARG A 40 8.15 -13.51 -10.75
CA ARG A 40 8.45 -14.16 -12.05
C ARG A 40 8.17 -13.26 -13.24
N LEU A 41 7.12 -12.44 -13.17
CA LEU A 41 6.76 -11.46 -14.20
C LEU A 41 7.64 -10.21 -14.19
N GLY A 42 8.51 -10.05 -13.20
CA GLY A 42 9.46 -8.95 -13.15
C GLY A 42 9.04 -7.74 -12.34
N PHE A 43 7.88 -7.76 -11.66
CA PHE A 43 7.43 -6.65 -10.83
C PHE A 43 8.48 -6.27 -9.76
N ASP A 44 8.54 -4.97 -9.48
CA ASP A 44 9.44 -4.39 -8.49
C ASP A 44 8.91 -4.55 -7.07
N SER A 45 7.58 -4.57 -6.89
CA SER A 45 6.96 -4.65 -5.56
C SER A 45 5.60 -5.34 -5.54
N ALA A 46 5.31 -6.03 -4.44
CA ALA A 46 4.00 -6.60 -4.12
C ALA A 46 3.53 -6.08 -2.75
N TRP A 47 2.29 -5.62 -2.71
CA TRP A 47 1.73 -4.93 -1.55
C TRP A 47 0.50 -5.65 -1.01
N LEU A 48 0.35 -5.67 0.31
CA LEU A 48 -0.81 -6.23 0.99
C LEU A 48 -1.64 -5.14 1.66
N ARG A 49 -2.97 -5.24 1.53
CA ARG A 49 -3.91 -4.40 2.29
C ARG A 49 -4.39 -5.12 3.54
N HIS A 50 -4.30 -4.46 4.68
CA HIS A 50 -4.79 -4.97 5.96
C HIS A 50 -6.34 -4.95 6.00
N ARG A 51 -6.96 -6.06 6.45
CA ARG A 51 -8.42 -6.22 6.60
C ARG A 51 -8.77 -6.96 7.91
N HIS A 52 -9.15 -6.21 8.94
CA HIS A 52 -9.63 -6.80 10.18
C HIS A 52 -11.09 -7.27 10.06
N LEU A 53 -11.39 -8.42 10.69
CA LEU A 53 -12.73 -9.01 10.80
C LEU A 53 -13.44 -9.24 9.46
N GLN A 54 -12.65 -9.52 8.42
CA GLN A 54 -13.11 -9.73 7.05
C GLN A 54 -12.37 -10.92 6.45
N TYR A 55 -12.92 -11.48 5.38
CA TYR A 55 -12.33 -12.58 4.61
C TYR A 55 -11.19 -12.09 3.71
N GLY A 56 -10.18 -11.48 4.32
CA GLY A 56 -9.02 -10.87 3.68
C GLY A 56 -7.78 -10.91 4.60
N ILE A 57 -6.64 -10.40 4.14
CA ILE A 57 -5.39 -10.46 4.91
C ILE A 57 -5.48 -9.61 6.19
N SER A 58 -5.62 -10.28 7.35
CA SER A 58 -5.68 -9.67 8.67
C SER A 58 -4.33 -9.62 9.41
N SER A 59 -3.30 -10.29 8.91
CA SER A 59 -1.93 -10.22 9.43
C SER A 59 -0.95 -10.14 8.27
N PRO A 60 -0.81 -8.95 7.63
CA PRO A 60 0.07 -8.80 6.48
C PRO A 60 1.53 -9.03 6.83
N VAL A 61 1.98 -8.70 8.05
CA VAL A 61 3.36 -8.99 8.50
C VAL A 61 3.66 -10.49 8.40
N ALA A 62 2.77 -11.35 8.89
CA ALA A 62 2.95 -12.81 8.84
C ALA A 62 2.98 -13.33 7.39
N VAL A 63 2.08 -12.83 6.53
CA VAL A 63 2.06 -13.20 5.11
C VAL A 63 3.32 -12.71 4.39
N LEU A 64 3.80 -11.50 4.68
CA LEU A 64 5.05 -10.97 4.12
C LEU A 64 6.28 -11.72 4.63
N ALA A 65 6.28 -12.19 5.88
CA ALA A 65 7.32 -13.08 6.39
C ALA A 65 7.39 -14.38 5.56
N ALA A 66 6.25 -15.02 5.29
CA ALA A 66 6.21 -16.20 4.41
C ALA A 66 6.63 -15.87 2.97
N ALA A 67 6.11 -14.78 2.39
CA ALA A 67 6.47 -14.34 1.04
C ALA A 67 7.96 -14.02 0.90
N SER A 68 8.60 -13.50 1.95
CA SER A 68 10.04 -13.21 1.96
C SER A 68 10.90 -14.45 1.74
N GLN A 69 10.41 -15.62 2.16
CA GLN A 69 11.11 -16.89 2.00
C GLN A 69 10.85 -17.56 0.64
N ARG A 70 9.75 -17.20 -0.02
CA ARG A 70 9.36 -17.68 -1.36
C ARG A 70 9.93 -16.83 -2.50
N THR A 71 10.37 -15.61 -2.19
CA THR A 71 10.87 -14.64 -3.17
C THR A 71 12.30 -14.21 -2.87
N ARG A 72 12.97 -13.56 -3.82
CA ARG A 72 14.39 -13.14 -3.68
C ARG A 72 14.66 -11.68 -4.03
N ARG A 73 13.88 -11.08 -4.93
CA ARG A 73 14.07 -9.74 -5.48
C ARG A 73 12.92 -8.81 -5.15
N ILE A 74 11.67 -9.25 -5.34
CA ILE A 74 10.51 -8.36 -5.26
C ILE A 74 10.43 -7.68 -3.88
N GLU A 75 10.17 -6.38 -3.87
CA GLU A 75 9.94 -5.63 -2.63
C GLU A 75 8.57 -5.99 -2.06
N LEU A 76 8.48 -6.02 -0.73
CA LEU A 76 7.31 -6.48 0.00
C LEU A 76 6.73 -5.33 0.81
N GLY A 77 5.48 -4.95 0.59
CA GLY A 77 4.91 -3.76 1.21
C GLY A 77 3.53 -3.93 1.82
N THR A 78 3.14 -2.97 2.64
CA THR A 78 1.76 -2.84 3.14
C THR A 78 1.15 -1.53 2.63
N ALA A 79 -0.08 -1.56 2.12
CA ALA A 79 -0.78 -0.37 1.63
C ALA A 79 -2.26 -0.39 2.08
N VAL A 80 -2.55 -0.22 3.37
CA VAL A 80 -1.65 0.11 4.50
C VAL A 80 -2.03 -0.69 5.74
N THR A 81 -1.14 -0.69 6.74
CA THR A 81 -1.42 -1.15 8.11
C THR A 81 -2.05 0.01 8.92
N PRO A 82 -3.32 -0.11 9.34
CA PRO A 82 -3.95 0.90 10.19
C PRO A 82 -3.41 0.80 11.62
N VAL A 83 -2.54 1.72 12.04
CA VAL A 83 -1.82 1.59 13.32
C VAL A 83 -2.72 1.70 14.56
N GLY A 84 -3.99 2.09 14.38
CA GLY A 84 -4.98 2.06 15.45
C GLY A 84 -5.34 0.65 15.95
N TRP A 85 -5.01 -0.40 15.20
CA TRP A 85 -5.13 -1.79 15.64
C TRP A 85 -3.84 -2.34 16.28
N GLU A 86 -2.77 -1.55 16.25
CA GLU A 86 -1.41 -2.05 16.48
C GLU A 86 -0.78 -1.43 17.72
N ASN A 87 0.10 -2.19 18.39
CA ASN A 87 1.03 -1.62 19.35
C ASN A 87 2.31 -1.18 18.60
N PRO A 88 2.68 0.12 18.61
CA PRO A 88 3.83 0.61 17.85
C PRO A 88 5.17 -0.08 18.15
N LEU A 89 5.41 -0.46 19.41
CA LEU A 89 6.66 -1.14 19.79
C LEU A 89 6.69 -2.55 19.22
N ARG A 90 5.61 -3.32 19.43
CA ARG A 90 5.49 -4.69 18.92
C ARG A 90 5.54 -4.73 17.39
N LEU A 91 4.85 -3.78 16.74
CA LEU A 91 4.88 -3.66 15.28
C LEU A 91 6.29 -3.31 14.78
N ALA A 92 7.07 -2.50 15.49
CA ALA A 92 8.45 -2.21 15.10
C ALA A 92 9.33 -3.48 15.11
N GLU A 93 9.19 -4.35 16.13
CA GLU A 93 9.88 -5.64 16.19
C GLU A 93 9.50 -6.55 15.02
N ASP A 94 8.20 -6.63 14.73
CA ASP A 94 7.64 -7.42 13.64
C ASP A 94 8.17 -6.97 12.28
N LEU A 95 8.10 -5.67 11.99
CA LEU A 95 8.60 -5.10 10.75
C LEU A 95 10.10 -5.29 10.60
N ALA A 96 10.88 -5.05 11.66
CA ALA A 96 12.32 -5.22 11.59
C ALA A 96 12.72 -6.69 11.41
N THR A 97 12.01 -7.63 12.04
CA THR A 97 12.22 -9.06 11.84
C THR A 97 11.99 -9.48 10.40
N VAL A 98 10.86 -9.08 9.80
CA VAL A 98 10.56 -9.40 8.39
C VAL A 98 11.55 -8.72 7.45
N ASP A 99 11.95 -7.47 7.74
CA ASP A 99 12.92 -6.76 6.91
C ASP A 99 14.29 -7.47 6.91
N VAL A 100 14.77 -7.91 8.07
CA VAL A 100 16.01 -8.73 8.19
C VAL A 100 15.88 -10.05 7.42
N LEU A 101 14.78 -10.79 7.60
CA LEU A 101 14.52 -12.06 6.90
C LEU A 101 14.42 -11.89 5.38
N SER A 102 13.93 -10.74 4.93
CA SER A 102 13.79 -10.42 3.50
C SER A 102 15.07 -9.89 2.87
N GLY A 103 16.10 -9.57 3.65
CA GLY A 103 17.32 -8.92 3.16
C GLY A 103 17.13 -7.43 2.83
N GLY A 104 16.28 -6.73 3.59
CA GLY A 104 16.05 -5.28 3.43
C GLY A 104 15.00 -4.91 2.38
N ARG A 105 14.11 -5.83 2.00
CA ARG A 105 13.10 -5.66 0.93
C ARG A 105 11.76 -5.13 1.44
N LEU A 106 11.61 -4.88 2.74
CA LEU A 106 10.32 -4.46 3.31
C LEU A 106 10.07 -2.96 3.11
N ASN A 107 8.85 -2.62 2.68
CA ASN A 107 8.31 -1.27 2.52
C ASN A 107 7.02 -1.13 3.36
N PRO A 108 7.11 -0.91 4.69
CA PRO A 108 5.93 -0.83 5.54
C PRO A 108 5.15 0.46 5.29
N GLY A 109 3.93 0.34 4.75
CA GLY A 109 2.99 1.45 4.69
C GLY A 109 1.98 1.43 5.83
N VAL A 110 1.77 2.59 6.43
CA VAL A 110 0.92 2.79 7.61
C VAL A 110 -0.08 3.93 7.42
N SER A 111 -1.14 3.94 8.24
CA SER A 111 -2.06 5.07 8.35
C SER A 111 -2.60 5.23 9.77
N VAL A 112 -3.06 6.42 10.09
CA VAL A 112 -3.74 6.74 11.35
C VAL A 112 -5.26 6.67 11.21
N GLY A 113 -5.95 6.79 12.35
CA GLY A 113 -7.40 6.77 12.46
C GLY A 113 -7.89 5.65 13.36
N PRO A 114 -9.08 5.81 13.97
CA PRO A 114 -9.65 4.78 14.81
C PRO A 114 -9.95 3.53 13.97
N PRO A 115 -9.87 2.33 14.59
CA PRO A 115 -10.45 1.11 14.02
C PRO A 115 -11.85 1.34 13.44
N LEU A 116 -12.12 0.75 12.28
CA LEU A 116 -13.49 0.73 11.75
C LEU A 116 -14.41 0.04 12.77
N HIS A 117 -15.57 0.63 13.05
CA HIS A 117 -16.48 0.16 14.10
C HIS A 117 -15.84 0.09 15.50
N TYR A 118 -14.93 1.02 15.84
CA TYR A 118 -14.20 1.02 17.11
C TYR A 118 -15.10 0.77 18.32
N GLU A 119 -16.27 1.41 18.42
CA GLU A 119 -17.21 1.20 19.54
C GLU A 119 -17.58 -0.27 19.80
N GLN A 120 -17.60 -1.11 18.76
CA GLN A 120 -17.94 -2.53 18.86
C GLN A 120 -16.74 -3.39 19.27
N VAL A 121 -15.51 -2.95 18.97
CA VAL A 121 -14.29 -3.74 19.15
C VAL A 121 -13.37 -3.20 20.26
N LYS A 122 -13.64 -1.99 20.77
CA LYS A 122 -12.75 -1.27 21.67
C LYS A 122 -12.40 -2.05 22.94
N HIS A 123 -13.33 -2.81 23.52
CA HIS A 123 -13.07 -3.62 24.71
C HIS A 123 -12.33 -4.92 24.41
N ALA A 124 -12.33 -5.39 23.16
CA ALA A 124 -11.50 -6.51 22.72
C ALA A 124 -10.05 -6.06 22.46
N LEU A 125 -9.86 -4.83 21.96
CA LEU A 125 -8.53 -4.26 21.70
C LEU A 125 -7.89 -3.69 22.96
N HIS A 126 -8.67 -2.96 23.75
CA HIS A 126 -8.24 -2.16 24.89
C HIS A 126 -9.26 -2.31 26.03
N PRO A 127 -9.24 -3.46 26.74
CA PRO A 127 -10.23 -3.77 27.78
C PRO A 127 -10.46 -2.62 28.78
N ASP A 128 -9.35 -2.02 29.22
CA ASP A 128 -9.35 -1.02 30.30
C ASP A 128 -8.97 0.40 29.83
N THR A 129 -8.39 0.56 28.63
CA THR A 129 -7.85 1.85 28.14
C THR A 129 -8.57 2.42 26.93
N ALA A 130 -9.65 1.79 26.47
CA ALA A 130 -10.34 2.15 25.23
C ALA A 130 -10.69 3.66 25.08
N ALA A 131 -11.07 4.33 26.16
CA ALA A 131 -11.47 5.75 26.13
C ALA A 131 -10.28 6.71 26.00
N SER A 132 -9.06 6.25 26.30
CA SER A 132 -7.84 7.06 26.32
C SER A 132 -6.92 6.77 25.13
N GLU A 133 -7.31 5.87 24.22
CA GLU A 133 -6.48 5.53 23.07
C GLU A 133 -6.33 6.70 22.10
N ASP A 134 -5.08 7.02 21.79
CA ASP A 134 -4.72 7.95 20.73
C ASP A 134 -4.58 7.20 19.41
N PHE A 135 -5.37 7.63 18.42
CA PHE A 135 -5.36 7.13 17.05
C PHE A 135 -4.83 8.16 16.04
N GLY A 136 -4.16 9.21 16.52
CA GLY A 136 -3.57 10.27 15.73
C GLY A 136 -2.13 9.98 15.29
N TYR A 137 -1.50 11.03 14.77
CA TYR A 137 -0.14 11.00 14.21
C TYR A 137 0.95 10.63 15.22
N ALA A 138 0.78 10.99 16.49
CA ALA A 138 1.73 10.63 17.55
C ALA A 138 1.90 9.11 17.71
N ARG A 139 0.91 8.29 17.29
CA ARG A 139 1.06 6.82 17.24
C ARG A 139 2.03 6.37 16.15
N VAL A 140 2.03 7.03 14.98
CA VAL A 140 2.99 6.77 13.89
C VAL A 140 4.35 7.34 14.22
N GLU A 141 4.43 8.50 14.87
CA GLU A 141 5.71 9.09 15.34
C GLU A 141 6.44 8.13 16.28
N ARG A 142 5.73 7.53 17.25
CA ARG A 142 6.28 6.49 18.12
C ARG A 142 6.80 5.28 17.34
N LEU A 143 6.04 4.79 16.36
CA LEU A 143 6.48 3.70 15.49
C LEU A 143 7.75 4.06 14.71
N LEU A 144 7.79 5.25 14.10
CA LEU A 144 8.95 5.75 13.36
C LEU A 144 10.18 5.84 14.26
N ASP A 145 10.02 6.33 15.49
CA ASP A 145 11.09 6.45 16.47
C ASP A 145 11.70 5.08 16.80
N PHE A 146 10.86 4.09 17.08
CA PHE A 146 11.32 2.72 17.33
C PHE A 146 12.01 2.10 16.12
N VAL A 147 11.41 2.21 14.93
CA VAL A 147 12.00 1.69 13.68
C VAL A 147 13.33 2.38 13.36
N ARG A 148 13.47 3.68 13.67
CA ARG A 148 14.71 4.46 13.51
C ARG A 148 15.74 4.19 14.61
N GLY A 149 15.42 3.33 15.58
CA GLY A 149 16.35 2.87 16.61
C GLY A 149 16.49 3.81 17.80
N LYS A 150 15.53 4.72 18.04
CA LYS A 150 15.48 5.44 19.32
C LYS A 150 15.24 4.44 20.47
N PRO A 151 15.77 4.70 21.67
CA PRO A 151 15.51 3.86 22.84
C PRO A 151 14.01 3.77 23.14
N ALA A 152 13.55 2.56 23.45
CA ALA A 152 12.22 2.26 23.98
C ALA A 152 12.20 2.15 25.50
N THR A 153 13.36 2.01 26.14
CA THR A 153 13.56 1.97 27.59
C THR A 153 14.91 2.61 27.93
N ASP A 154 15.11 3.01 29.19
CA ASP A 154 16.40 3.51 29.69
C ASP A 154 17.36 2.36 30.08
N PHE A 155 16.89 1.12 29.99
CA PHE A 155 17.67 -0.06 30.39
C PHE A 155 18.43 -0.68 29.21
N SER A 156 19.76 -0.76 29.33
CA SER A 156 20.60 -1.66 28.55
C SER A 156 21.65 -2.27 29.46
N GLY A 157 21.96 -3.56 29.29
CA GLY A 157 22.85 -4.26 30.20
C GLY A 157 22.76 -5.77 30.13
N VAL A 158 23.32 -6.42 31.15
CA VAL A 158 23.34 -7.88 31.28
C VAL A 158 22.62 -8.26 32.56
N GLU A 159 21.61 -9.11 32.47
CA GLU A 159 21.03 -9.78 33.64
C GLU A 159 21.32 -11.28 33.53
N GLY A 160 22.14 -11.79 34.45
CA GLY A 160 22.65 -13.16 34.36
C GLY A 160 23.53 -13.36 33.11
N PHE A 161 23.03 -14.12 32.15
CA PHE A 161 23.69 -14.38 30.85
C PHE A 161 22.92 -13.80 29.66
N GLU A 162 21.83 -13.07 29.90
CA GLU A 162 21.01 -12.44 28.88
C GLU A 162 21.45 -10.98 28.68
N VAL A 163 21.54 -10.55 27.43
CA VAL A 163 21.95 -9.19 27.05
C VAL A 163 20.73 -8.43 26.56
N TYR A 164 20.44 -7.29 27.19
CA TYR A 164 19.28 -6.45 26.88
C TYR A 164 19.69 -5.16 26.18
N SER A 165 18.85 -4.76 25.24
CA SER A 165 18.98 -3.56 24.43
C SER A 165 17.95 -2.53 24.89
N ASP A 166 18.34 -1.27 24.87
CA ASP A 166 17.47 -0.12 25.15
C ASP A 166 16.54 0.20 23.96
N ARG A 167 16.95 -0.12 22.74
CA ARG A 167 16.16 -0.02 21.50
C ARG A 167 15.48 -1.35 21.12
N VAL A 168 14.45 -1.25 20.28
CA VAL A 168 13.76 -2.39 19.65
C VAL A 168 14.73 -3.30 18.89
N GLN A 169 14.55 -4.62 19.05
CA GLN A 169 15.35 -5.65 18.40
C GLN A 169 14.46 -6.67 17.63
N PRO A 170 14.95 -7.25 16.51
CA PRO A 170 16.21 -6.89 15.84
C PRO A 170 16.12 -5.47 15.29
N HIS A 171 17.22 -4.71 15.29
CA HIS A 171 17.25 -3.42 14.62
C HIS A 171 17.61 -3.60 13.14
N SER A 172 16.77 -3.09 12.23
CA SER A 172 17.04 -3.09 10.79
C SER A 172 17.43 -1.70 10.27
N PRO A 173 18.71 -1.47 9.93
CA PRO A 173 19.16 -0.19 9.39
C PRO A 173 18.43 0.20 8.09
N GLY A 174 18.05 1.47 8.01
CA GLY A 174 17.40 2.04 6.82
C GLY A 174 15.90 1.73 6.69
N LEU A 175 15.32 0.82 7.48
CA LEU A 175 13.88 0.51 7.43
C LEU A 175 13.01 1.78 7.61
N GLY A 176 13.42 2.68 8.50
CA GLY A 176 12.73 3.96 8.72
C GLY A 176 12.64 4.87 7.49
N SER A 177 13.59 4.77 6.54
CA SER A 177 13.55 5.50 5.26
C SER A 177 12.69 4.82 4.19
N ARG A 178 12.37 3.54 4.39
CA ARG A 178 11.48 2.76 3.51
C ARG A 178 10.03 2.72 4.01
N MET A 179 9.71 3.39 5.11
CA MET A 179 8.33 3.49 5.57
C MET A 179 7.49 4.41 4.68
N TRP A 180 6.22 4.03 4.49
CA TRP A 180 5.25 4.74 3.67
C TRP A 180 4.07 5.21 4.51
N TYR A 181 3.49 6.33 4.13
CA TYR A 181 2.26 6.83 4.72
C TYR A 181 1.13 6.84 3.69
N GLY A 182 0.01 6.17 4.01
CA GLY A 182 -1.21 6.21 3.22
C GLY A 182 -2.05 7.45 3.56
N GLY A 183 -2.14 8.40 2.64
CA GLY A 183 -2.85 9.66 2.84
C GLY A 183 -3.89 9.96 1.78
N GLY A 184 -4.93 10.68 2.18
CA GLY A 184 -6.03 11.10 1.31
C GLY A 184 -6.41 12.56 1.47
N SER A 185 -5.58 13.39 2.10
CA SER A 185 -5.80 14.84 2.25
C SER A 185 -4.49 15.63 2.18
N LEU A 186 -4.59 16.93 1.90
CA LEU A 186 -3.44 17.85 1.88
C LEU A 186 -2.70 17.86 3.21
N ARG A 187 -3.44 17.86 4.32
CA ARG A 187 -2.84 17.76 5.67
C ARG A 187 -1.99 16.49 5.81
N SER A 188 -2.51 15.36 5.35
CA SER A 188 -1.81 14.08 5.47
C SER A 188 -0.58 13.98 4.56
N ALA A 189 -0.66 14.59 3.36
CA ALA A 189 0.46 14.68 2.43
C ALA A 189 1.61 15.52 3.00
N ARG A 190 1.31 16.73 3.52
CA ARG A 190 2.32 17.59 4.17
C ARG A 190 2.96 16.89 5.36
N TRP A 191 2.15 16.30 6.23
CA TRP A 191 2.64 15.60 7.41
C TRP A 191 3.59 14.45 7.06
N ALA A 192 3.25 13.63 6.06
CA ALA A 192 4.14 12.56 5.60
C ALA A 192 5.47 13.10 5.05
N GLY A 193 5.43 14.23 4.35
CA GLY A 193 6.61 14.94 3.84
C GLY A 193 7.52 15.41 4.98
N GLU A 194 6.96 16.14 5.94
CA GLU A 194 7.68 16.68 7.11
C GLU A 194 8.37 15.58 7.94
N HIS A 195 7.82 14.36 7.93
CA HIS A 195 8.34 13.22 8.69
C HIS A 195 9.33 12.35 7.90
N GLY A 196 9.68 12.73 6.67
CA GLY A 196 10.64 12.01 5.84
C GLY A 196 10.19 10.59 5.49
N MET A 197 8.88 10.40 5.28
CA MET A 197 8.29 9.14 4.84
C MET A 197 8.07 9.15 3.32
N ASN A 198 7.94 7.98 2.72
CA ASN A 198 7.41 7.86 1.35
C ASN A 198 5.87 8.00 1.38
N PHE A 199 5.23 8.28 0.24
CA PHE A 199 3.80 8.58 0.21
C PHE A 199 2.99 7.66 -0.72
N LEU A 200 1.90 7.11 -0.18
CA LEU A 200 0.88 6.38 -0.94
C LEU A 200 -0.34 7.29 -1.07
N THR A 201 -0.61 7.83 -2.27
CA THR A 201 -1.85 8.57 -2.49
C THR A 201 -3.01 7.58 -2.50
N SER A 202 -4.02 7.82 -1.68
CA SER A 202 -5.17 6.92 -1.60
C SER A 202 -5.99 6.90 -2.91
N SER A 203 -6.64 5.78 -3.21
CA SER A 203 -7.71 5.71 -4.22
C SER A 203 -9.03 6.31 -3.74
N VAL A 204 -9.05 6.78 -2.48
CA VAL A 204 -10.15 7.51 -1.85
C VAL A 204 -9.59 8.75 -1.15
N VAL A 205 -9.87 9.92 -1.71
CA VAL A 205 -9.27 11.20 -1.33
C VAL A 205 -10.33 12.20 -0.88
N LYS A 206 -9.97 13.22 -0.11
CA LYS A 206 -10.87 14.31 0.26
C LYS A 206 -10.87 15.35 -0.85
N ALA A 207 -12.06 15.69 -1.34
CA ALA A 207 -12.27 16.79 -2.27
C ALA A 207 -12.23 18.13 -1.50
N GLU A 208 -11.01 18.63 -1.26
CA GLU A 208 -10.74 19.88 -0.54
C GLU A 208 -10.73 21.09 -1.48
N GLU A 209 -9.98 21.00 -2.59
CA GLU A 209 -9.73 22.12 -3.52
C GLU A 209 -10.30 21.88 -4.93
N SER A 210 -10.56 20.63 -5.29
CA SER A 210 -11.14 20.22 -6.57
C SER A 210 -12.11 19.05 -6.36
N GLU A 211 -13.00 18.82 -7.33
CA GLU A 211 -13.82 17.61 -7.43
C GLU A 211 -13.29 16.65 -8.51
N ASP A 212 -12.27 17.04 -9.28
CA ASP A 212 -11.56 16.15 -10.19
C ASP A 212 -10.55 15.28 -9.41
N PHE A 213 -10.67 13.96 -9.54
CA PHE A 213 -9.83 13.03 -8.79
C PHE A 213 -8.34 13.16 -9.10
N ALA A 214 -7.98 13.38 -10.37
CA ALA A 214 -6.60 13.49 -10.79
C ALA A 214 -5.99 14.82 -10.30
N GLU A 215 -6.74 15.91 -10.32
CA GLU A 215 -6.30 17.19 -9.73
C GLU A 215 -6.09 17.09 -8.22
N ILE A 216 -6.96 16.38 -7.50
CA ILE A 216 -6.80 16.14 -6.06
C ILE A 216 -5.53 15.32 -5.77
N GLN A 217 -5.29 14.23 -6.51
CA GLN A 217 -4.05 13.47 -6.29
C GLN A 217 -2.82 14.30 -6.65
N LEU A 218 -2.87 15.12 -7.69
CA LEU A 218 -1.79 16.03 -8.06
C LEU A 218 -1.46 17.01 -6.92
N SER A 219 -2.48 17.61 -6.31
CA SER A 219 -2.28 18.54 -5.20
C SER A 219 -1.63 17.85 -3.99
N HIS A 220 -2.01 16.61 -3.71
CA HIS A 220 -1.38 15.80 -2.66
C HIS A 220 0.09 15.47 -2.97
N VAL A 221 0.42 15.03 -4.19
CA VAL A 221 1.80 14.74 -4.61
C VAL A 221 2.69 15.98 -4.43
N ARG A 222 2.21 17.13 -4.88
CA ARG A 222 2.95 18.40 -4.79
C ARG A 222 3.10 18.88 -3.35
N ALA A 223 2.04 18.80 -2.55
CA ALA A 223 2.10 19.17 -1.13
C ALA A 223 3.06 18.27 -0.34
N PHE A 224 3.06 16.97 -0.63
CA PHE A 224 4.00 16.02 -0.04
C PHE A 224 5.45 16.37 -0.41
N ARG A 225 5.77 16.49 -1.71
CA ARG A 225 7.14 16.80 -2.17
C ARG A 225 7.64 18.15 -1.67
N SER A 226 6.78 19.17 -1.65
CA SER A 226 7.14 20.49 -1.13
C SER A 226 7.50 20.47 0.36
N ALA A 227 6.97 19.53 1.12
CA ALA A 227 7.24 19.37 2.55
C ALA A 227 8.36 18.36 2.83
N HIS A 228 8.67 17.48 1.88
CA HIS A 228 9.65 16.41 2.06
C HIS A 228 11.09 16.93 1.82
N PRO A 229 12.07 16.59 2.70
CA PRO A 229 13.47 17.00 2.54
C PRO A 229 14.09 16.65 1.18
N ASP A 230 13.71 15.50 0.62
CA ASP A 230 14.19 15.05 -0.71
C ASP A 230 13.49 15.73 -1.90
N GLY A 231 12.48 16.57 -1.67
CA GLY A 231 11.74 17.27 -2.73
C GLY A 231 11.21 16.32 -3.81
N ASP A 232 11.53 16.61 -5.06
CA ASP A 232 11.12 15.82 -6.23
C ASP A 232 11.67 14.39 -6.26
N ARG A 233 12.69 14.09 -5.44
CA ARG A 233 13.24 12.73 -5.31
C ARG A 233 12.46 11.85 -4.33
N ALA A 234 11.56 12.43 -3.54
CA ALA A 234 10.75 11.68 -2.58
C ALA A 234 9.83 10.69 -3.32
N ARG A 235 9.79 9.43 -2.87
CA ARG A 235 9.02 8.37 -3.53
C ARG A 235 7.54 8.55 -3.24
N VAL A 236 6.74 8.47 -4.31
CA VAL A 236 5.28 8.53 -4.25
C VAL A 236 4.71 7.45 -5.15
N SER A 237 3.68 6.75 -4.69
CA SER A 237 2.91 5.82 -5.50
C SER A 237 1.42 6.13 -5.41
N GLN A 238 0.72 6.03 -6.54
CA GLN A 238 -0.72 6.28 -6.59
C GLN A 238 -1.56 5.03 -6.36
N GLY A 239 -2.61 5.19 -5.55
CA GLY A 239 -3.68 4.21 -5.44
C GLY A 239 -4.64 4.33 -6.61
N LEU A 240 -4.50 3.43 -7.58
CA LEU A 240 -5.34 3.30 -8.77
C LEU A 240 -5.70 1.83 -9.01
N VAL A 241 -6.79 1.57 -9.71
CA VAL A 241 -7.19 0.23 -10.16
C VAL A 241 -7.16 0.23 -11.68
N VAL A 242 -6.35 -0.66 -12.26
CA VAL A 242 -6.29 -0.87 -13.70
C VAL A 242 -6.53 -2.35 -13.99
N ILE A 243 -7.35 -2.62 -15.00
CA ILE A 243 -7.79 -3.96 -15.38
C ILE A 243 -7.60 -4.09 -16.90
N PRO A 244 -6.37 -4.38 -17.37
CA PRO A 244 -6.14 -4.66 -18.77
C PRO A 244 -6.85 -5.93 -19.20
N THR A 245 -7.35 -5.91 -20.42
CA THR A 245 -8.23 -6.94 -20.99
C THR A 245 -7.64 -7.60 -22.22
N ASP A 246 -6.37 -7.36 -22.51
CA ASP A 246 -5.71 -7.79 -23.76
C ASP A 246 -5.78 -9.31 -23.96
N ASP A 247 -5.55 -10.10 -22.90
CA ASP A 247 -5.70 -11.57 -22.89
C ASP A 247 -6.93 -12.06 -22.13
N ALA A 248 -7.82 -11.15 -21.69
CA ALA A 248 -9.02 -11.54 -20.97
C ALA A 248 -9.97 -12.35 -21.87
N THR A 249 -10.45 -13.48 -21.35
CA THR A 249 -11.54 -14.24 -21.99
C THR A 249 -12.82 -13.40 -22.07
N PRO A 250 -13.79 -13.75 -22.94
CA PRO A 250 -15.07 -13.04 -22.98
C PRO A 250 -15.79 -12.96 -21.62
N ALA A 251 -15.74 -14.04 -20.83
CA ALA A 251 -16.35 -14.09 -19.50
C ALA A 251 -15.61 -13.20 -18.48
N GLN A 252 -14.28 -13.12 -18.56
CA GLN A 252 -13.49 -12.21 -17.74
C GLN A 252 -13.77 -10.75 -18.11
N ARG A 253 -13.79 -10.43 -19.41
CA ARG A 253 -14.10 -9.08 -19.91
C ARG A 253 -15.46 -8.59 -19.40
N GLU A 254 -16.51 -9.40 -19.55
CA GLU A 254 -17.85 -9.06 -19.05
C GLU A 254 -17.85 -8.80 -17.53
N ARG A 255 -17.18 -9.68 -16.76
CA ARG A 255 -17.02 -9.52 -15.30
C ARG A 255 -16.31 -8.22 -14.93
N TYR A 256 -15.26 -7.86 -15.66
CA TYR A 256 -14.43 -6.69 -15.37
C TYR A 256 -15.18 -5.38 -15.70
N GLU A 257 -15.88 -5.36 -16.83
CA GLU A 257 -16.74 -4.25 -17.22
C GLU A 257 -17.90 -4.08 -16.24
N GLU A 258 -18.54 -5.17 -15.81
CA GLU A 258 -19.59 -5.12 -14.79
C GLU A 258 -19.07 -4.58 -13.46
N TYR A 259 -17.88 -5.03 -13.05
CA TYR A 259 -17.23 -4.58 -11.83
C TYR A 259 -17.03 -3.05 -11.82
N ALA A 260 -16.44 -2.50 -12.88
CA ALA A 260 -16.21 -1.07 -13.00
C ALA A 260 -17.54 -0.29 -13.10
N ARG A 261 -18.51 -0.79 -13.88
CA ARG A 261 -19.84 -0.17 -14.03
C ARG A 261 -20.58 -0.05 -12.70
N LYS A 262 -20.55 -1.08 -11.84
CA LYS A 262 -21.17 -1.03 -10.50
C LYS A 262 -20.53 0.00 -9.59
N ARG A 263 -19.27 0.34 -9.83
CA ARG A 263 -18.45 1.23 -8.98
C ARG A 263 -18.34 2.64 -9.53
N LEU A 264 -18.71 2.89 -10.78
CA LEU A 264 -18.69 4.21 -11.41
C LEU A 264 -19.53 5.28 -10.67
N PRO A 265 -20.74 5.00 -10.14
CA PRO A 265 -21.56 6.06 -9.53
C PRO A 265 -20.90 6.79 -8.35
N ARG A 266 -20.03 6.12 -7.58
CA ARG A 266 -19.31 6.73 -6.44
C ARG A 266 -18.10 7.57 -6.85
N THR A 267 -17.72 7.56 -8.14
CA THR A 267 -16.50 8.23 -8.63
C THR A 267 -16.82 9.51 -9.40
N THR A 268 -18.10 9.88 -9.55
CA THR A 268 -18.50 11.06 -10.31
C THR A 268 -18.67 12.31 -9.46
N THR A 269 -18.86 12.15 -8.14
CA THR A 269 -19.06 13.24 -7.19
C THR A 269 -18.51 12.88 -5.80
N PRO A 270 -18.15 13.89 -4.97
CA PRO A 270 -17.74 13.65 -3.59
C PRO A 270 -18.85 13.02 -2.73
N GLN A 271 -18.48 12.07 -1.88
CA GLN A 271 -19.39 11.25 -1.09
C GLN A 271 -19.34 11.61 0.41
N GLY A 272 -20.52 11.71 1.02
CA GLY A 272 -20.68 11.87 2.47
C GLY A 272 -20.16 13.20 3.03
N PRO A 273 -20.25 13.39 4.36
CA PRO A 273 -19.91 14.67 5.01
C PRO A 273 -18.43 15.04 4.91
N ALA A 274 -17.55 14.06 4.77
CA ALA A 274 -16.12 14.27 4.57
C ALA A 274 -15.73 14.57 3.11
N ARG A 275 -16.71 14.63 2.19
CA ARG A 275 -16.52 14.87 0.74
C ARG A 275 -15.47 13.95 0.13
N MET A 276 -15.64 12.64 0.32
CA MET A 276 -14.69 11.63 -0.17
C MET A 276 -14.89 11.37 -1.67
N MET A 277 -13.86 11.57 -2.47
CA MET A 277 -13.81 11.27 -3.89
C MET A 277 -13.10 9.94 -4.13
N PHE A 278 -13.63 9.11 -5.03
CA PHE A 278 -13.09 7.79 -5.33
C PHE A 278 -12.47 7.75 -6.73
N ALA A 279 -11.35 7.05 -6.86
CA ALA A 279 -10.73 6.78 -8.15
C ALA A 279 -11.70 5.97 -9.05
N PRO A 280 -11.84 6.32 -10.34
CA PRO A 280 -12.43 5.43 -11.33
C PRO A 280 -11.56 4.18 -11.50
N ASP A 281 -12.22 3.04 -11.71
CA ASP A 281 -11.55 1.78 -12.06
C ASP A 281 -11.35 1.78 -13.59
N LEU A 282 -10.11 1.69 -14.08
CA LEU A 282 -9.81 1.76 -15.51
C LEU A 282 -9.82 0.36 -16.13
N VAL A 283 -10.73 0.10 -17.07
CA VAL A 283 -10.88 -1.20 -17.76
C VAL A 283 -10.78 -0.96 -19.25
N GLY A 284 -9.97 -1.75 -19.94
CA GLY A 284 -9.75 -1.60 -21.38
C GLY A 284 -8.55 -2.40 -21.86
N THR A 285 -8.13 -2.17 -23.09
CA THR A 285 -6.82 -2.64 -23.58
C THR A 285 -5.69 -1.89 -22.85
N SER A 286 -4.49 -2.47 -22.86
CA SER A 286 -3.31 -1.83 -22.26
C SER A 286 -3.01 -0.47 -22.90
N GLU A 287 -3.29 -0.29 -24.20
CA GLU A 287 -3.13 0.98 -24.90
C GLU A 287 -4.13 2.05 -24.42
N GLU A 288 -5.42 1.71 -24.34
CA GLU A 288 -6.47 2.62 -23.84
C GLU A 288 -6.24 3.03 -22.39
N ILE A 289 -5.78 2.08 -21.55
CA ILE A 289 -5.45 2.37 -20.15
C ILE A 289 -4.22 3.28 -20.07
N ALA A 290 -3.18 3.02 -20.87
CA ALA A 290 -2.00 3.88 -20.89
C ALA A 290 -2.34 5.31 -21.34
N GLU A 291 -3.17 5.47 -22.38
CA GLU A 291 -3.63 6.79 -22.83
C GLU A 291 -4.37 7.55 -21.70
N GLN A 292 -5.30 6.87 -21.02
CA GLN A 292 -6.04 7.45 -19.90
C GLN A 292 -5.15 7.82 -18.72
N LEU A 293 -4.13 7.01 -18.40
CA LEU A 293 -3.17 7.32 -17.35
C LEU A 293 -2.29 8.52 -17.74
N TYR A 294 -1.75 8.55 -18.96
CA TYR A 294 -0.94 9.67 -19.44
C TYR A 294 -1.73 10.97 -19.56
N ALA A 295 -3.05 10.93 -19.72
CA ALA A 295 -3.90 12.12 -19.67
C ALA A 295 -4.00 12.73 -18.26
N GLN A 296 -3.74 11.94 -17.20
CA GLN A 296 -3.83 12.42 -15.81
C GLN A 296 -2.55 13.15 -15.40
N ALA A 297 -2.68 14.43 -15.04
CA ALA A 297 -1.54 15.24 -14.62
C ALA A 297 -0.82 14.69 -13.38
N ALA A 298 -1.55 14.06 -12.45
CA ALA A 298 -0.94 13.39 -11.29
C ALA A 298 -0.06 12.20 -11.67
N PHE A 299 -0.46 11.42 -12.68
CA PHE A 299 0.30 10.25 -13.12
C PHE A 299 1.61 10.65 -13.82
N GLN A 300 1.62 11.81 -14.50
CA GLN A 300 2.82 12.37 -15.12
C GLN A 300 3.89 12.82 -14.11
N GLU A 301 3.54 12.97 -12.84
CA GLU A 301 4.44 13.43 -11.78
C GLU A 301 5.13 12.27 -11.04
N ILE A 302 4.69 11.02 -11.23
CA ILE A 302 5.22 9.86 -10.52
C ILE A 302 6.11 9.00 -11.43
N ASP A 303 7.07 8.31 -10.82
CA ASP A 303 7.92 7.30 -11.47
C ASP A 303 7.78 5.92 -10.81
N GLU A 304 6.88 5.78 -9.85
CA GLU A 304 6.65 4.55 -9.08
C GLU A 304 5.14 4.38 -8.86
N VAL A 305 4.58 3.21 -9.19
CA VAL A 305 3.16 2.93 -8.96
C VAL A 305 2.92 1.48 -8.59
N ALA A 306 2.03 1.26 -7.63
CA ALA A 306 1.48 -0.05 -7.31
C ALA A 306 -0.02 -0.08 -7.61
N PHE A 307 -0.41 -0.76 -8.69
CA PHE A 307 -1.82 -0.85 -9.08
C PHE A 307 -2.58 -1.83 -8.18
N ALA A 308 -3.72 -1.41 -7.65
CA ALA A 308 -4.57 -2.25 -6.85
C ALA A 308 -5.33 -3.25 -7.73
N LEU A 309 -5.24 -4.52 -7.35
CA LEU A 309 -6.05 -5.57 -7.96
C LEU A 309 -7.51 -5.42 -7.53
N PRO A 310 -8.47 -5.76 -8.41
CA PRO A 310 -9.89 -5.63 -8.10
C PRO A 310 -10.30 -6.49 -6.90
N PHE A 311 -11.09 -5.90 -6.01
CA PHE A 311 -11.79 -6.64 -4.96
C PHE A 311 -12.66 -7.75 -5.60
N THR A 312 -12.79 -8.91 -4.95
CA THR A 312 -13.71 -10.03 -5.28
C THR A 312 -13.37 -10.92 -6.48
N PHE A 313 -12.23 -10.72 -7.12
CA PHE A 313 -11.83 -11.55 -8.27
C PHE A 313 -11.16 -12.84 -7.84
N ALA A 314 -11.20 -13.83 -8.74
CA ALA A 314 -10.63 -15.15 -8.53
C ALA A 314 -9.12 -15.17 -8.82
N HIS A 315 -8.44 -16.24 -8.43
CA HIS A 315 -7.00 -16.40 -8.67
C HIS A 315 -6.64 -16.25 -10.16
N GLU A 316 -7.39 -16.90 -11.05
CA GLU A 316 -7.18 -16.86 -12.50
C GLU A 316 -7.34 -15.45 -13.10
N ASP A 317 -8.19 -14.60 -12.51
CA ASP A 317 -8.29 -13.20 -12.90
C ASP A 317 -7.02 -12.44 -12.56
N TYR A 318 -6.49 -12.63 -11.36
CA TYR A 318 -5.24 -11.97 -10.97
C TYR A 318 -4.06 -12.45 -11.80
N VAL A 319 -4.02 -13.74 -12.17
CA VAL A 319 -2.98 -14.27 -13.08
C VAL A 319 -3.04 -13.54 -14.42
N GLN A 320 -4.22 -13.44 -15.04
CA GLN A 320 -4.37 -12.74 -16.32
C GLN A 320 -4.05 -11.25 -16.19
N ILE A 321 -4.65 -10.55 -15.22
CA ILE A 321 -4.45 -9.11 -15.00
C ILE A 321 -2.97 -8.80 -14.80
N LEU A 322 -2.26 -9.52 -13.92
CA LEU A 322 -0.85 -9.27 -13.67
C LEU A 322 0.02 -9.57 -14.89
N THR A 323 -0.32 -10.61 -15.67
CA THR A 323 0.39 -10.94 -16.90
C THR A 323 0.25 -9.82 -17.93
N ASP A 324 -0.96 -9.31 -18.15
CA ASP A 324 -1.17 -8.18 -19.06
C ASP A 324 -0.54 -6.88 -18.53
N ILE A 325 -0.61 -6.62 -17.21
CA ILE A 325 0.09 -5.49 -16.61
C ILE A 325 1.59 -5.57 -16.88
N ALA A 326 2.23 -6.71 -16.66
CA ALA A 326 3.68 -6.84 -16.83
C ALA A 326 4.12 -6.85 -18.29
N THR A 327 3.38 -7.54 -19.17
CA THR A 327 3.84 -7.83 -20.54
C THR A 327 3.35 -6.82 -21.58
N LYS A 328 2.31 -6.03 -21.28
CA LYS A 328 1.69 -5.09 -22.23
C LYS A 328 1.55 -3.68 -21.68
N LEU A 329 0.84 -3.50 -20.56
CA LEU A 329 0.62 -2.17 -19.98
C LEU A 329 1.94 -1.55 -19.48
N GLY A 330 2.76 -2.32 -18.75
CA GLY A 330 4.06 -1.87 -18.25
C GLY A 330 4.94 -1.31 -19.38
N PRO A 331 5.18 -2.05 -20.47
CA PRO A 331 5.87 -1.54 -21.65
C PRO A 331 5.23 -0.28 -22.26
N ALA A 332 3.90 -0.20 -22.33
CA ALA A 332 3.19 1.01 -22.80
C ALA A 332 3.40 2.22 -21.86
N LEU A 333 3.60 1.96 -20.56
CA LEU A 333 3.97 2.94 -19.53
C LEU A 333 5.49 3.22 -19.45
N GLY A 334 6.27 2.66 -20.39
CA GLY A 334 7.73 2.82 -20.42
C GLY A 334 8.49 2.01 -19.35
N TRP A 335 7.80 1.17 -18.58
CA TRP A 335 8.41 0.27 -17.61
C TRP A 335 9.02 -0.96 -18.29
N ARG A 336 10.14 -1.43 -17.73
CA ARG A 336 10.74 -2.72 -18.08
C ARG A 336 11.23 -3.38 -16.78
N PRO A 337 11.11 -4.71 -16.64
CA PRO A 337 11.72 -5.42 -15.52
C PRO A 337 13.20 -5.10 -15.39
N ALA A 338 13.68 -4.91 -14.16
CA ALA A 338 15.11 -4.85 -13.88
C ALA A 338 15.76 -6.20 -14.28
N ALA A 339 16.89 -6.12 -15.00
CA ALA A 339 17.64 -7.26 -15.50
C ALA A 339 18.26 -8.10 -14.38
#